data_AF-A0A9D7WPF6-F1
#
_entry.id   AF-A0A9D7WPF6-F1
#
_cell.length_a   1.000
_cell.length_b   1.000
_cell.length_c   1.000
_cell.angle_alpha   90.00
_cell.angle_beta   90.00
_cell.angle_gamma   90.00
#
_symmetry.space_group_name_H-M   'P 1'
#
loop_
_entity.id
_entity.type
_entity.pdbx_description
1 polymer ?
#
loop_
_entity_poly.entity_id
_entity_poly.type
_entity_poly.pdbx_seq_one_letter_code
_entity_poly.pdbx_strand_id
1 'polypeptide(L)'
;MEINHYKKQRPKNLDFIDLSDKNLPEAINLKSKADILRRLHVFDGSQIHIGVDAFKIIWGNIDKYRFLKKLLEYKIIYFIAYYLYEVISYLLYLKNRRQLYE
;
A
#
# COMPACT_ATOMS: atom_id res chain seq x y z
N MET A 1 12.24 4.50 -4.16
CA MET A 1 11.14 3.72 -3.53
C MET A 1 9.82 4.13 -4.16
N GLU A 2 8.91 3.18 -4.32
CA GLU A 2 7.59 3.32 -4.93
C GLU A 2 6.76 4.48 -4.32
N ILE A 3 6.86 4.70 -3.00
CA ILE A 3 6.16 5.78 -2.29
C ILE A 3 6.61 7.20 -2.67
N ASN A 4 7.89 7.37 -3.06
CA ASN A 4 8.41 8.69 -3.48
C ASN A 4 7.80 9.13 -4.81
N HIS A 5 7.44 8.17 -5.68
CA HIS A 5 6.77 8.46 -6.95
C HIS A 5 5.38 9.08 -6.72
N TYR A 6 4.66 8.60 -5.70
CA TYR A 6 3.35 9.12 -5.33
C TYR A 6 3.43 10.43 -4.52
N LYS A 7 4.39 10.56 -3.58
CA LYS A 7 4.64 11.82 -2.86
C LYS A 7 4.91 13.00 -3.81
N LYS A 8 5.61 12.74 -4.93
CA LYS A 8 5.91 13.76 -5.94
C LYS A 8 4.67 14.29 -6.66
N GLN A 9 3.57 13.55 -6.65
CA GLN A 9 2.32 13.95 -7.31
C GLN A 9 1.40 14.78 -6.41
N ARG A 10 1.75 14.98 -5.12
CA ARG A 10 1.03 15.82 -4.14
C ARG A 10 -0.50 15.81 -4.33
N PRO A 11 -1.17 14.65 -4.27
CA PRO A 11 -2.63 14.61 -4.28
C PRO A 11 -3.17 15.48 -3.15
N LYS A 12 -4.10 16.38 -3.47
CA LYS A 12 -4.69 17.32 -2.49
C LYS A 12 -5.43 16.61 -1.34
N ASN A 13 -5.84 15.36 -1.54
CA ASN A 13 -6.67 14.60 -0.62
C ASN A 13 -5.93 13.38 -0.01
N LEU A 14 -4.59 13.34 -0.06
CA LEU A 14 -3.83 12.25 0.56
C LEU A 14 -2.71 12.81 1.43
N ASP A 15 -2.73 12.44 2.71
CA ASP A 15 -1.64 12.74 3.62
C ASP A 15 -0.68 11.54 3.69
N PHE A 16 0.61 11.79 3.51
CA PHE A 16 1.63 10.75 3.50
C PHE A 16 2.45 10.82 4.78
N ILE A 17 1.99 10.07 5.79
CA ILE A 17 2.65 9.97 7.08
C ILE A 17 3.81 8.97 6.99
N ASP A 18 4.96 9.32 7.54
CA ASP A 18 6.10 8.40 7.64
C ASP A 18 5.91 7.43 8.81
N LEU A 19 6.45 6.21 8.70
CA LEU A 19 6.36 5.20 9.77
C LEU A 19 7.07 5.60 11.06
N SER A 20 7.99 6.56 10.97
CA SER A 20 8.71 7.12 12.12
C SER A 20 7.96 8.27 12.80
N ASP A 21 6.83 8.69 12.22
CA ASP A 21 6.06 9.83 12.71
C ASP A 21 5.17 9.42 13.89
N LYS A 22 5.06 10.32 14.88
CA LYS A 22 4.25 10.10 16.09
C LYS A 22 2.74 10.20 15.82
N ASN A 23 2.35 10.72 14.66
CA ASN A 23 0.94 10.86 14.26
C ASN A 23 0.39 9.63 13.52
N LEU A 24 1.07 8.48 13.61
CA LEU A 24 0.58 7.25 13.01
C LEU A 24 -0.72 6.81 13.70
N PRO A 25 -1.79 6.46 12.95
CA PRO A 25 -3.01 5.95 13.54
C PRO A 25 -2.72 4.75 14.45
N GLU A 26 -3.32 4.71 15.64
CA GLU A 26 -3.07 3.65 16.63
C GLU A 26 -3.32 2.25 16.05
N ALA A 27 -4.32 2.14 15.16
CA ALA A 27 -4.62 0.92 14.44
C ALA A 27 -3.49 0.44 13.49
N ILE A 28 -2.65 1.35 12.96
CA ILE A 28 -1.44 1.00 12.20
C ILE A 28 -0.29 0.70 13.15
N ASN A 29 -0.18 1.43 14.28
CA ASN A 29 0.87 1.22 15.28
C ASN A 29 0.80 -0.17 15.95
N LEU A 30 -0.38 -0.79 15.99
CA LEU A 30 -0.58 -2.17 16.46
C LEU A 30 -0.01 -3.25 15.53
N LYS A 31 0.36 -2.91 14.28
CA LYS A 31 0.97 -3.84 13.31
C LYS A 31 2.50 -3.84 13.47
N SER A 32 3.13 -5.00 13.31
CA SER A 32 4.61 -5.08 13.32
C SER A 32 5.20 -4.26 12.18
N LYS A 33 6.28 -3.51 12.44
CA LYS A 33 7.00 -2.72 11.42
C LYS A 33 7.34 -3.53 10.17
N ALA A 34 7.66 -4.82 10.32
CA ALA A 34 7.94 -5.71 9.21
C ALA A 34 6.73 -5.90 8.28
N ASP A 35 5.52 -5.98 8.85
CA ASP A 35 4.26 -6.09 8.11
C ASP A 35 3.95 -4.78 7.36
N ILE A 36 4.18 -3.64 8.02
CA ILE A 36 3.98 -2.31 7.44
C ILE A 36 4.98 -2.02 6.31
N LEU A 37 6.22 -2.50 6.43
CA LEU A 37 7.23 -2.38 5.37
C LEU A 37 6.92 -3.28 4.17
N ARG A 38 6.28 -4.43 4.40
CA ARG A 38 5.96 -5.39 3.34
C ARG A 38 4.75 -4.95 2.51
N ARG A 39 3.80 -4.25 3.12
CA ARG A 39 2.53 -3.90 2.47
C ARG A 39 2.17 -2.44 2.57
N LEU A 40 1.56 -1.90 1.52
CA LEU A 40 1.04 -0.54 1.58
C LEU A 40 -0.20 -0.51 2.50
N HIS A 41 -0.25 0.46 3.41
CA HIS A 41 -1.35 0.66 4.34
C HIS A 41 -1.96 2.04 4.14
N VAL A 42 -3.29 2.11 4.08
CA VAL A 42 -4.04 3.36 3.97
C VAL A 42 -5.17 3.33 4.98
N PHE A 43 -5.35 4.43 5.70
CA PHE A 43 -6.45 4.62 6.63
C PHE A 43 -7.44 5.60 6.02
N ASP A 44 -8.70 5.18 5.90
CA ASP A 44 -9.79 5.98 5.30
C ASP A 44 -10.65 6.69 6.38
N GLY A 45 -10.19 6.72 7.64
CA GLY A 45 -10.94 7.28 8.77
C GLY A 45 -11.82 6.26 9.51
N SER A 46 -12.26 5.20 8.83
CA SER A 46 -13.10 4.14 9.43
C SER A 46 -12.36 2.83 9.63
N GLN A 47 -11.50 2.45 8.67
CA GLN A 47 -10.79 1.17 8.68
C GLN A 47 -9.44 1.27 7.95
N ILE A 48 -8.57 0.29 8.20
CA ILE A 48 -7.27 0.17 7.50
C ILE A 48 -7.43 -0.73 6.29
N HIS A 49 -7.05 -0.21 5.13
CA HIS A 49 -6.93 -0.94 3.88
C HIS A 49 -5.46 -1.29 3.64
N ILE A 50 -5.21 -2.52 3.17
CA ILE A 50 -3.86 -3.07 3.01
C ILE A 50 -3.70 -3.63 1.60
N GLY A 51 -2.53 -3.44 0.99
CA GLY A 51 -2.20 -4.00 -0.32
C GLY A 51 -3.06 -3.40 -1.43
N VAL A 52 -3.74 -4.24 -2.22
CA VAL A 52 -4.52 -3.79 -3.40
C VAL A 52 -5.63 -2.81 -3.01
N ASP A 53 -6.29 -3.01 -1.87
CA ASP A 53 -7.32 -2.09 -1.38
C ASP A 53 -6.74 -0.72 -1.00
N ALA A 54 -5.51 -0.68 -0.46
CA ALA A 54 -4.82 0.58 -0.20
C ALA A 54 -4.50 1.32 -1.51
N PHE A 55 -4.03 0.60 -2.54
CA PHE A 55 -3.79 1.18 -3.86
C PHE A 55 -5.06 1.73 -4.50
N LYS A 56 -6.20 1.04 -4.36
CA LYS A 56 -7.49 1.50 -4.86
C LYS A 56 -7.89 2.86 -4.28
N ILE A 57 -7.66 3.10 -3.00
CA ILE A 57 -7.95 4.39 -2.34
C ILE A 57 -7.00 5.48 -2.83
N ILE A 58 -5.70 5.19 -2.91
CA ILE A 58 -4.70 6.16 -3.39
C ILE A 58 -4.98 6.57 -4.82
N TRP A 59 -5.24 5.60 -5.69
CA TRP A 59 -5.55 5.86 -7.09
C TRP A 59 -6.90 6.54 -7.28
N GLY A 60 -7.85 6.35 -6.36
CA GLY A 60 -9.10 7.12 -6.34
C GLY A 60 -8.88 8.61 -6.04
N ASN A 61 -7.90 8.93 -5.19
CA ASN A 61 -7.55 10.28 -4.76
C ASN A 61 -6.58 11.01 -5.70
N ILE A 62 -5.98 10.32 -6.67
CA ILE A 62 -5.15 10.92 -7.71
C ILE A 62 -5.92 10.88 -9.03
N ASP A 63 -6.38 12.04 -9.54
CA ASP A 63 -7.19 12.11 -10.77
C ASP A 63 -6.54 11.39 -11.95
N LYS A 64 -5.21 11.49 -12.08
CA LYS A 64 -4.44 10.80 -13.12
C LYS A 64 -4.52 9.27 -13.03
N TYR A 65 -4.72 8.71 -11.85
CA TYR A 65 -4.79 7.26 -11.61
C TYR A 65 -6.21 6.76 -11.34
N ARG A 66 -7.22 7.62 -11.43
CA ARG A 66 -8.63 7.22 -11.27
C ARG A 66 -9.03 6.12 -12.26
N PHE A 67 -8.40 6.04 -13.43
CA PHE A 67 -8.58 4.93 -14.37
C PHE A 67 -8.10 3.58 -13.80
N LEU A 68 -6.98 3.54 -13.07
CA LEU A 68 -6.48 2.32 -12.41
C LEU A 68 -7.40 1.90 -11.26
N LYS A 69 -7.94 2.85 -10.50
CA LYS A 69 -9.00 2.55 -9.51
C LYS A 69 -10.17 1.85 -10.22
N LYS A 70 -10.66 2.43 -11.32
CA LYS A 70 -11.77 1.87 -12.11
C LYS A 70 -11.44 0.49 -12.68
N LEU A 71 -10.18 0.26 -13.02
CA LEU A 71 -9.69 -1.04 -13.46
C LEU A 71 -9.71 -2.07 -12.31
N LEU A 72 -9.33 -1.67 -11.10
CA LEU A 72 -9.43 -2.52 -9.89
C LEU A 72 -10.86 -2.75 -9.40
N GLU A 73 -11.85 -1.98 -9.86
CA GLU A 73 -13.26 -2.23 -9.55
C GLU A 73 -13.79 -3.49 -10.25
N TYR A 74 -13.13 -3.96 -11.31
CA TYR A 74 -13.46 -5.23 -11.95
C TYR A 74 -12.93 -6.41 -11.14
N LYS A 75 -13.84 -7.30 -10.72
CA LYS A 75 -13.54 -8.47 -9.86
C LYS A 75 -12.41 -9.35 -10.39
N ILE A 76 -12.34 -9.54 -11.71
CA ILE A 76 -11.29 -10.32 -12.38
C ILE A 76 -9.93 -9.63 -12.25
N ILE A 77 -9.88 -8.32 -12.45
CA ILE A 77 -8.63 -7.56 -12.39
C ILE A 77 -8.17 -7.44 -10.94
N TYR A 78 -9.08 -7.24 -10.00
CA TYR A 78 -8.79 -7.30 -8.57
C TYR A 78 -8.15 -8.64 -8.20
N PHE A 79 -8.72 -9.76 -8.68
CA PHE A 79 -8.20 -11.08 -8.41
C PHE A 79 -6.79 -11.28 -8.97
N ILE A 80 -6.54 -10.84 -10.21
CA ILE A 80 -5.20 -10.86 -10.82
C ILE A 80 -4.23 -9.99 -10.01
N ALA A 81 -4.62 -8.76 -9.66
CA ALA A 81 -3.79 -7.85 -8.89
C ALA A 81 -3.46 -8.39 -7.49
N TYR A 82 -4.43 -9.01 -6.82
CA TYR A 82 -4.26 -9.67 -5.53
C TYR A 82 -3.25 -10.81 -5.62
N TYR A 83 -3.43 -11.71 -6.58
CA TYR A 83 -2.55 -12.85 -6.78
C TYR A 83 -1.14 -12.41 -7.19
N LEU A 84 -1.04 -11.43 -8.09
CA LEU A 84 0.23 -10.83 -8.50
C LEU A 84 0.96 -10.22 -7.31
N TYR A 85 0.23 -9.49 -6.45
CA TYR A 85 0.80 -8.85 -5.26
C TYR A 85 1.27 -9.87 -4.23
N GLU A 86 0.53 -10.97 -4.06
CA GLU A 86 0.93 -12.08 -3.20
C GLU A 86 2.19 -12.78 -3.72
N VAL A 87 2.26 -13.05 -5.02
CA VAL A 87 3.45 -13.60 -5.68
C VAL A 87 4.64 -12.66 -5.54
N ILE A 88 4.48 -11.35 -5.79
CA ILE A 88 5.55 -10.36 -5.60
C ILE A 88 5.99 -10.31 -4.14
N SER A 89 5.05 -10.29 -3.19
CA SER A 89 5.35 -10.32 -1.76
C SER A 89 6.10 -11.59 -1.36
N TYR A 90 5.75 -12.73 -1.95
CA TYR A 90 6.43 -14.00 -1.72
C TYR A 90 7.83 -14.02 -2.34
N LEU A 91 7.99 -13.50 -3.57
CA LEU A 91 9.28 -13.35 -4.23
C LEU A 91 10.20 -12.39 -3.49
N LEU A 92 9.67 -11.26 -2.98
CA LEU A 92 10.39 -10.34 -2.11
C LEU A 92 10.86 -11.04 -0.84
N TYR A 93 9.99 -11.81 -0.19
CA TYR A 93 10.37 -12.63 0.96
C TYR A 93 11.46 -13.64 0.60
N LEU A 94 11.34 -14.33 -0.53
CA LEU A 94 12.32 -15.31 -1.00
C LEU A 94 13.67 -14.66 -1.32
N LYS A 95 13.66 -13.47 -1.94
CA LYS A 95 14.83 -12.67 -2.27
C LYS A 95 15.49 -12.08 -1.02
N ASN A 96 14.70 -11.63 -0.05
CA ASN A 96 15.17 -11.09 1.23
C ASN A 96 15.44 -12.17 2.29
N ARG A 97 15.29 -13.47 2.01
CA ARG A 97 15.69 -14.53 2.96
C ARG A 97 17.17 -14.47 3.36
N ARG A 98 18.04 -13.85 2.55
CA ARG A 98 19.44 -13.59 2.91
C ARG A 98 19.63 -12.45 3.92
N GLN A 99 18.70 -11.50 4.03
CA GLN A 99 18.79 -10.38 4.98
C GLN A 99 18.19 -10.68 6.36
N LEU A 100 17.57 -11.84 6.55
CA LEU A 100 16.99 -12.24 7.85
C LEU A 100 17.96 -13.07 8.71
N TYR A 101 19.13 -13.42 8.16
CA TYR A 101 20.18 -14.21 8.82
C TYR A 101 21.54 -13.46 8.93
N GLU A 102 21.53 -12.13 8.71
CA GLU A 102 22.64 -11.23 9.09
C GLU A 102 22.20 -10.32 10.22
#